data_AF-A0A525CBB1-F1
#
_entry.id   AF-A0A525CBB1-F1
#
_cell.length_a   1.000
_cell.length_b   1.000
_cell.length_c   1.000
_cell.angle_alpha   90.00
_cell.angle_beta   90.00
_cell.angle_gamma   90.00
#
_symmetry.space_group_name_H-M   'P 1'
#
loop_
_entity.id
_entity.type
_entity.pdbx_description
1 polymer ?
#
loop_
_entity_poly.entity_id
_entity_poly.type
_entity_poly.pdbx_seq_one_letter_code
_entity_poly.pdbx_strand_id
1 'polypeptide(L)' 'QKANLQYKRLFVPELDRFVRVRLSTRALRTVSKIGLMQFIRKQGLTLKDVV' A
#
# COMPACT_ATOMS: atom_id res chain seq x y z
N GLN A 1 10.14 15.97 -12.64
CA GLN A 1 9.41 15.99 -11.35
C GLN A 1 9.77 14.73 -10.56
N LYS A 2 10.19 14.86 -9.30
CA LYS A 2 10.41 13.70 -8.40
C LYS A 2 9.06 13.27 -7.81
N ALA A 3 8.78 11.96 -7.82
CA ALA A 3 7.59 11.42 -7.18
C ALA A 3 7.73 11.55 -5.64
N ASN A 4 6.73 12.18 -5.00
CA ASN A 4 6.65 12.29 -3.53
C ASN A 4 6.30 10.92 -2.94
N LEU A 5 7.32 10.10 -2.76
CA LEU A 5 7.26 8.78 -2.14
C LEU A 5 7.51 8.93 -0.64
N GLN A 6 6.55 8.51 0.18
CA GLN A 6 6.62 8.56 1.64
C GLN A 6 6.46 7.15 2.23
N TYR A 7 7.18 6.87 3.31
CA TYR A 7 6.99 5.64 4.07
C TYR A 7 5.78 5.79 4.99
N LYS A 8 4.85 4.83 4.94
CA LYS A 8 3.67 4.82 5.79
C LYS A 8 3.36 3.42 6.26
N ARG A 9 2.90 3.30 7.51
CA ARG A 9 2.45 2.03 8.08
C ARG A 9 0.95 1.90 7.85
N LEU A 10 0.54 0.88 7.13
CA LEU A 10 -0.87 0.57 6.91
C LEU A 10 -1.25 -0.73 7.60
N PHE A 11 -2.44 -0.73 8.20
CA PHE A 11 -3.02 -1.92 8.80
C PHE A 11 -3.75 -2.74 7.73
N VAL A 12 -3.45 -4.03 7.67
CA VAL A 12 -4.12 -4.98 6.78
C VAL A 12 -5.06 -5.83 7.62
N PRO A 13 -6.38 -5.59 7.54
CA PRO A 13 -7.35 -6.30 8.39
C PRO A 13 -7.42 -7.80 8.09
N GLU A 14 -7.07 -8.22 6.88
CA GLU A 14 -7.13 -9.64 6.46
C GLU A 14 -5.98 -10.49 7.00
N LEU A 15 -4.85 -9.87 7.34
CA LEU A 15 -3.67 -10.54 7.89
C LEU A 15 -3.42 -10.15 9.35
N ASP A 16 -4.29 -9.29 9.91
CA ASP A 16 -4.16 -8.67 11.23
C ASP A 16 -2.76 -8.11 11.50
N ARG A 17 -2.14 -7.51 10.46
CA ARG A 17 -0.74 -7.08 10.48
C ARG A 17 -0.57 -5.68 9.95
N PHE A 18 0.39 -4.97 10.52
CA PHE A 18 0.85 -3.69 10.01
C PHE A 18 2.00 -3.91 9.02
N VAL A 19 1.85 -3.35 7.82
CA VAL A 19 2.88 -3.41 6.77
C VAL A 19 3.42 -2.01 6.54
N ARG A 20 4.75 -1.88 6.41
CA ARG A 20 5.42 -0.63 6.07
C ARG A 20 5.56 -0.52 4.56
N VAL A 21 4.90 0.45 3.97
CA VAL A 21 4.84 0.61 2.50
C VAL A 21 5.42 1.96 2.13
N ARG A 22 6.25 2.00 1.08
CA ARG A 22 6.68 3.27 0.47
C ARG A 22 5.71 3.62 -0.66
N LEU A 23 4.86 4.62 -0.43
CA LEU A 23 3.75 4.96 -1.33
C LEU A 23 3.82 6.43 -1.74
N SER A 24 3.32 6.73 -2.93
CA SER A 24 2.97 8.09 -3.30
C SER A 24 1.64 8.51 -2.65
N THR A 25 1.39 9.81 -2.53
CA THR A 25 0.12 10.34 -2.00
C THR A 25 -1.11 9.88 -2.81
N ARG A 26 -0.95 9.69 -4.12
CA ARG A 26 -2.01 9.16 -4.99
C ARG A 26 -2.31 7.70 -4.66
N ALA A 27 -1.28 6.88 -4.48
CA ALA A 27 -1.45 5.48 -4.08
C ALA A 27 -2.08 5.37 -2.69
N LEU A 28 -1.68 6.23 -1.74
CA LEU A 28 -2.28 6.26 -0.40
C LEU A 28 -3.80 6.51 -0.45
N ARG A 29 -4.25 7.47 -1.27
CA ARG A 29 -5.68 7.74 -1.47
C ARG A 29 -6.41 6.53 -2.06
N THR A 30 -5.80 5.84 -3.01
CA THR A 30 -6.38 4.62 -3.60
C THR A 30 -6.50 3.53 -2.54
N VAL A 31 -5.43 3.25 -1.79
CA VAL A 31 -5.45 2.22 -0.74
C VAL A 31 -6.50 2.52 0.32
N SER A 32 -6.67 3.76 0.75
CA SER A 32 -7.75 4.13 1.69
C SER A 32 -9.16 3.95 1.11
N LYS A 33 -9.34 4.01 -0.22
CA LYS A 33 -10.65 3.88 -0.87
C LYS A 33 -11.06 2.42 -1.14
N ILE A 34 -10.14 1.58 -1.60
CA ILE A 34 -10.43 0.20 -2.03
C ILE A 34 -9.84 -0.87 -1.10
N GLY A 35 -9.01 -0.49 -0.13
CA GLY A 35 -8.27 -1.40 0.72
C GLY A 35 -6.93 -1.83 0.12
N LEU A 36 -5.98 -2.22 0.98
CA LEU A 36 -4.63 -2.58 0.56
C LEU A 36 -4.63 -3.83 -0.33
N MET A 37 -5.46 -4.84 -0.03
CA MET A 37 -5.46 -6.09 -0.78
C MET A 37 -5.98 -5.93 -2.20
N GLN A 38 -7.08 -5.20 -2.39
CA GLN A 38 -7.57 -4.91 -3.74
C GLN A 38 -6.58 -4.05 -4.53
N PHE A 39 -5.89 -3.13 -3.85
CA PHE A 39 -4.84 -2.33 -4.47
C PHE A 39 -3.67 -3.20 -4.94
N ILE A 40 -3.16 -4.10 -4.07
CA ILE A 40 -2.07 -5.03 -4.37
C ILE A 40 -2.46 -5.97 -5.53
N ARG A 41 -3.66 -6.58 -5.46
CA ARG A 41 -4.19 -7.46 -6.53
C ARG A 41 -4.28 -6.73 -7.87
N LYS A 42 -4.76 -5.48 -7.87
CA LYS A 42 -4.92 -4.68 -9.09
C LYS A 42 -3.58 -4.23 -9.69
N GLN A 43 -2.56 -4.05 -8.86
CA GLN A 43 -1.21 -3.73 -9.30
C GLN A 43 -0.38 -4.97 -9.71
N GLY A 44 -0.87 -6.18 -9.44
CA GLY A 44 -0.10 -7.41 -9.68
C GLY A 44 1.14 -7.52 -8.80
N LEU A 45 1.23 -6.72 -7.73
CA LEU A 45 2.33 -6.76 -6.77
C LEU A 45 2.09 -7.89 -5.77
N THR A 46 3.16 -8.43 -5.22
CA THR A 46 3.09 -9.41 -4.13
C THR A 46 3.47 -8.76 -2.81
N LEU A 47 2.84 -9.20 -1.70
CA LEU A 47 3.17 -8.76 -0.33
C LEU A 47 4.67 -8.88 0.01
N LYS A 48 5.42 -9.70 -0.74
CA LYS A 48 6.88 -9.85 -0.64
C LYS A 48 7.66 -8.60 -1.04
N ASP A 49 7.11 -7.73 -1.89
CA ASP A 49 7.79 -6.49 -2.33
C ASP A 49 7.58 -5.33 -1.33
N VAL A 50 6.78 -5.58 -0.28
CA VAL A 50 6.36 -4.59 0.70
C VAL A 50 6.85 -4.91 2.13
N VAL A 51 7.50 -6.06 2.31
CA VAL A 51 8.19 -6.44 3.57
C VAL A 51 9.68 -6.20 3.44
#